data_AF-A0A4S8KS48-F1
#
_entry.id   AF-A0A4S8KS48-F1
#
_cell.length_a   1.000
_cell.length_b   1.000
_cell.length_c   1.000
_cell.angle_alpha   90.00
_cell.angle_beta   90.00
_cell.angle_gamma   90.00
#
_symmetry.space_group_name_H-M   'P 1'
#
loop_
_entity.id
_entity.type
_entity.pdbx_description
1 polymer ?
#
loop_
_entity_poly.entity_id
_entity_poly.type
_entity_poly.pdbx_seq_one_letter_code
_entity_poly.pdbx_strand_id
1 'polypeptide(L)'
;VFLDETGMKGVNSFQDYKPVDDAVAEAYEKGRDPGPDGEKQYHLYFGEGWRTSRWNQVVINNFAAKIVTLQQSYRIPGECLAHDAIKVLLYDNIKQAQVSWKRSKPRVHFSGARYETQEEAHARAREQESSRAADLRSNTRKAQKYERRLECLDEILGGSLPTPSRRKWELTRQIVSHLGREGQSSEDTDINDVVQPLTSTIPYYRRCGINAMLEELDRECLNLQRKHALAKGKR
;
A
#
# COMPACT_ATOMS: atom_id res chain seq x y z
N VAL A 1 19.63 6.15 5.74
CA VAL A 1 19.67 7.30 6.67
C VAL A 1 18.42 7.40 7.52
N PHE A 2 17.25 7.81 7.01
CA PHE A 2 16.07 8.05 7.86
C PHE A 2 15.71 6.84 8.76
N LEU A 3 15.61 5.65 8.17
CA LEU A 3 15.32 4.42 8.93
C LEU A 3 16.47 4.02 9.85
N ASP A 4 17.71 4.16 9.39
CA ASP A 4 18.90 3.79 10.16
C ASP A 4 19.04 4.63 11.43
N GLU A 5 18.90 5.97 11.34
CA GLU A 5 19.03 6.83 12.52
C GLU A 5 17.84 6.73 13.46
N THR A 6 16.64 6.41 12.95
CA THR A 6 15.46 6.19 13.80
C THR A 6 15.42 4.80 14.40
N GLY A 7 16.29 3.88 13.95
CA GLY A 7 16.30 2.47 14.36
C GLY A 7 15.09 1.66 13.88
N MET A 8 14.28 2.20 12.97
CA MET A 8 13.03 1.59 12.53
C MET A 8 13.23 0.75 11.27
N LYS A 9 12.54 -0.40 11.17
CA LYS A 9 12.65 -1.31 10.02
C LYS A 9 11.96 -0.80 8.75
N GLY A 10 11.05 0.15 8.89
CA GLY A 10 10.27 0.70 7.77
C GLY A 10 9.54 1.98 8.17
N VAL A 11 9.23 2.82 7.17
CA VAL A 11 8.57 4.13 7.39
C VAL A 11 7.16 3.93 7.97
N ASN A 12 6.54 2.78 7.71
CA ASN A 12 5.23 2.40 8.23
C ASN A 12 5.30 1.56 9.52
N SER A 13 6.47 1.43 10.15
CA SER A 13 6.72 0.54 11.29
C SER A 13 7.19 1.31 12.54
N PHE A 14 6.46 2.37 12.91
CA PHE A 14 6.80 3.28 14.02
C PHE A 14 5.94 3.06 15.29
N GLN A 15 5.24 1.93 15.39
CA GLN A 15 4.34 1.62 16.51
C GLN A 15 5.06 1.59 17.86
N ASP A 16 6.32 1.14 17.86
CA ASP A 16 7.19 1.03 19.05
C ASP A 16 8.16 2.20 19.19
N TYR A 17 8.11 3.16 18.26
CA TYR A 17 8.96 4.34 18.30
C TYR A 17 8.61 5.21 19.52
N LYS A 18 9.65 5.67 20.21
CA LYS A 18 9.55 6.59 21.36
C LYS A 18 9.91 7.99 20.89
N PRO A 19 8.92 8.82 20.49
CA PRO A 19 9.18 10.21 20.16
C PRO A 19 9.60 10.98 21.40
N VAL A 20 10.17 12.15 21.18
CA VAL A 20 10.48 13.12 22.23
C VAL A 20 9.18 13.57 22.90
N ASP A 21 9.21 13.70 24.22
CA ASP A 21 8.06 14.15 25.01
C ASP A 21 7.71 15.62 24.71
N ASP A 22 6.43 15.96 24.82
CA ASP A 22 5.94 17.33 24.64
C ASP A 22 6.70 18.34 25.50
N ALA A 23 6.99 18.00 26.76
CA ALA A 23 7.72 18.86 27.68
C ALA A 23 9.13 19.21 27.20
N VAL A 24 9.83 18.27 26.56
CA VAL A 24 11.19 18.49 26.04
C VAL A 24 11.14 19.36 24.78
N ALA A 25 10.22 19.06 23.86
CA ALA A 25 10.01 19.86 22.66
C ALA A 25 9.65 21.31 23.04
N GLU A 26 8.74 21.51 24.00
CA GLU A 26 8.38 22.83 24.51
C GLU A 26 9.53 23.56 25.23
N ALA A 27 10.32 22.84 26.02
CA ALA A 27 11.48 23.42 26.68
C ALA A 27 12.49 23.95 25.66
N TYR A 28 12.69 23.24 24.55
CA TYR A 28 13.52 23.68 23.44
C TYR A 28 12.95 24.94 22.75
N GLU A 29 11.64 24.97 22.48
CA GLU A 29 10.99 26.16 21.93
C GLU A 29 11.22 27.40 22.81
N LYS A 30 11.18 27.21 24.14
CA LYS A 30 11.42 28.25 25.14
C LYS A 30 12.91 28.53 25.40
N GLY A 31 13.83 27.87 24.68
CA GLY A 31 15.28 28.04 24.82
C GLY A 31 15.89 27.47 26.10
N ARG A 32 15.20 26.53 26.77
CA ARG A 32 15.61 25.94 28.05
C ARG A 32 16.21 24.54 27.91
N ASP A 33 16.02 23.90 26.77
CA ASP A 33 16.65 22.62 26.42
C ASP A 33 17.72 22.88 25.33
N PRO A 34 18.86 22.16 25.32
CA PRO A 34 19.88 22.30 24.28
C PRO A 34 19.38 21.93 22.88
N GLY A 35 18.31 21.12 22.78
CA GLY A 35 17.70 20.72 21.52
C GLY A 35 18.16 19.35 21.02
N PRO A 36 17.83 19.03 19.76
CA PRO A 36 18.20 17.77 19.13
C PRO A 36 19.68 17.78 18.71
N ASP A 37 20.54 17.48 19.69
CA ASP A 37 21.99 17.31 19.53
C ASP A 37 22.47 15.99 20.20
N GLY A 38 23.67 15.55 19.85
CA GLY A 38 24.27 14.31 20.33
C GLY A 38 23.37 13.10 20.09
N GLU A 39 23.04 12.36 21.15
CA GLU A 39 22.15 11.19 21.06
C GLU A 39 20.73 11.52 20.60
N LYS A 40 20.28 12.76 20.78
CA LYS A 40 18.92 13.21 20.38
C LYS A 40 18.87 13.79 18.97
N GLN A 41 20.00 13.83 18.25
CA GLN A 41 20.13 14.54 16.97
C GLN A 41 19.10 14.12 15.92
N TYR A 42 18.65 12.86 15.96
CA TYR A 42 17.68 12.29 15.01
C TYR A 42 16.36 11.86 15.67
N HIS A 43 16.13 12.22 16.93
CA HIS A 43 14.92 11.87 17.65
C HIS A 43 13.76 12.81 17.27
N LEU A 44 12.69 12.25 16.73
CA LEU A 44 11.54 12.99 16.24
C LEU A 44 10.54 13.31 17.35
N TYR A 45 9.86 14.43 17.19
CA TYR A 45 8.70 14.81 17.98
C TYR A 45 7.41 14.50 17.20
N PHE A 46 6.42 13.83 17.79
CA PHE A 46 5.17 13.43 17.10
C PHE A 46 3.89 14.03 17.68
N GLY A 47 3.99 14.90 18.68
CA GLY A 47 2.85 15.56 19.32
C GLY A 47 2.16 16.61 18.46
N GLU A 48 1.43 17.52 19.09
CA GLU A 48 0.68 18.55 18.39
C GLU A 48 1.62 19.56 17.72
N GLY A 49 1.27 20.00 16.50
CA GLY A 49 2.13 20.93 15.77
C GLY A 49 3.49 20.36 15.34
N TRP A 50 3.68 19.04 15.37
CA TRP A 50 4.98 18.40 15.06
C TRP A 50 5.64 18.90 13.78
N ARG A 51 4.87 19.21 12.73
CA ARG A 51 5.42 19.64 11.44
C ARG A 51 6.07 21.01 11.53
N THR A 52 5.52 21.89 12.36
CA THR A 52 5.95 23.28 12.52
C THR A 52 6.87 23.46 13.73
N SER A 53 7.05 22.45 14.58
CA SER A 53 7.93 22.56 15.73
C SER A 53 9.39 22.81 15.32
N ARG A 54 10.04 23.74 16.01
CA ARG A 54 11.46 24.07 15.86
C ARG A 54 12.32 22.84 16.12
N TRP A 55 11.91 21.95 17.04
CA TRP A 55 12.57 20.67 17.28
C TRP A 55 12.70 19.86 15.99
N ASN A 56 11.59 19.58 15.31
CA ASN A 56 11.62 18.76 14.09
C ASN A 56 12.26 19.48 12.92
N GLN A 57 12.19 20.81 12.83
CA GLN A 57 12.92 21.56 11.81
C GLN A 57 14.43 21.31 11.92
N VAL A 58 14.99 21.30 13.13
CA VAL A 58 16.41 21.00 13.35
C VAL A 58 16.73 19.54 13.05
N VAL A 59 15.91 18.59 13.52
CA VAL A 59 16.09 17.16 13.21
C VAL A 59 16.09 16.90 11.69
N ILE A 60 15.18 17.56 10.96
CA ILE A 60 15.11 17.45 9.49
C ILE A 60 16.36 18.04 8.82
N ASN A 61 16.88 19.16 9.33
CA ASN A 61 18.14 19.71 8.83
C ASN A 61 19.31 18.74 9.08
N ASN A 62 19.36 18.09 10.25
CA ASN A 62 20.37 17.08 10.56
C ASN A 62 20.31 15.90 9.57
N PHE A 63 19.10 15.38 9.32
CA PHE A 63 18.89 14.34 8.31
C PHE A 63 19.31 14.78 6.92
N ALA A 64 18.89 15.96 6.48
CA ALA A 64 19.18 16.48 5.15
C ALA A 64 20.69 16.67 4.94
N ALA A 65 21.39 17.25 5.94
CA ALA A 65 22.84 17.40 5.91
C ALA A 65 23.55 16.05 5.78
N LYS A 66 23.14 15.03 6.58
CA LYS A 66 23.72 13.68 6.50
C LYS A 66 23.49 13.04 5.13
N ILE A 67 22.29 13.19 4.55
CA ILE A 67 21.96 12.67 3.22
C ILE A 67 22.82 13.34 2.15
N VAL A 68 22.99 14.67 2.19
CA VAL A 68 23.82 15.40 1.22
C VAL A 68 25.28 14.95 1.31
N THR A 69 25.83 14.82 2.52
CA THR A 69 27.20 14.31 2.71
C THR A 69 27.37 12.90 2.15
N LEU A 70 26.39 12.03 2.37
CA LEU A 70 26.42 10.67 1.84
C LEU A 70 26.24 10.63 0.32
N GLN A 71 25.41 11.50 -0.26
CA GLN A 71 25.25 11.61 -1.72
C GLN A 71 26.57 11.92 -2.42
N GLN A 72 27.41 12.79 -1.84
CA GLN A 72 28.75 13.07 -2.38
C GLN A 72 29.66 11.84 -2.38
N SER A 73 29.44 10.89 -1.46
CA SER A 73 30.19 9.62 -1.39
C SER A 73 29.69 8.56 -2.37
N TYR A 74 28.44 8.65 -2.82
CA TYR A 74 27.85 7.69 -3.74
C TYR A 74 28.15 8.07 -5.20
N ARG A 75 28.75 7.15 -5.96
CA ARG A 75 28.99 7.30 -7.40
C ARG A 75 27.72 7.00 -8.22
N ILE A 76 26.59 7.60 -7.87
CA ILE A 76 25.35 7.45 -8.65
C ILE A 76 25.42 8.47 -9.81
N PRO A 77 25.39 8.03 -11.08
CA PRO A 77 25.34 8.94 -12.21
C PRO A 77 24.05 9.76 -12.19
N GLY A 78 24.16 11.09 -12.28
CA GLY A 78 23.03 12.02 -12.29
C GLY A 78 23.26 13.23 -11.38
N GLU A 79 22.37 14.21 -11.46
CA GLU A 79 22.38 15.35 -10.54
C GLU A 79 21.94 14.90 -9.14
N CYS A 80 22.66 15.35 -8.11
CA CYS A 80 22.25 15.11 -6.73
C CYS A 80 20.92 15.82 -6.43
N LEU A 81 20.12 15.24 -5.54
CA LEU A 81 18.88 15.88 -5.11
C LEU A 81 19.20 17.20 -4.38
N ALA A 82 18.48 18.26 -4.75
CA ALA A 82 18.57 19.52 -4.03
C ALA A 82 18.20 19.35 -2.55
N HIS A 83 18.86 20.12 -1.69
CA HIS A 83 18.67 20.05 -0.23
C HIS A 83 17.20 20.20 0.19
N ASP A 84 16.45 21.10 -0.45
CA ASP A 84 15.03 21.30 -0.14
C ASP A 84 14.14 20.13 -0.63
N ALA A 85 14.50 19.49 -1.75
CA ALA A 85 13.80 18.29 -2.21
C ALA A 85 13.98 17.14 -1.21
N ILE A 86 15.18 16.98 -0.65
CA ILE A 86 15.46 16.01 0.42
C ILE A 86 14.57 16.29 1.64
N LYS A 87 14.44 17.56 2.06
CA LYS A 87 13.56 17.93 3.18
C LYS A 87 12.10 17.59 2.92
N VAL A 88 11.59 17.82 1.71
CA VAL A 88 10.22 17.47 1.34
C VAL A 88 9.99 15.96 1.48
N LEU A 89 10.91 15.15 0.95
CA LEU A 89 10.83 13.69 1.09
C LEU A 89 10.91 13.24 2.55
N LEU A 90 11.74 13.89 3.36
CA LEU A 90 11.80 13.64 4.81
C LEU A 90 10.49 13.99 5.50
N TYR A 91 9.85 15.11 5.17
CA TYR A 91 8.54 15.46 5.73
C TYR A 91 7.49 14.40 5.41
N ASP A 92 7.47 13.88 4.19
CA ASP A 92 6.53 12.82 3.81
C ASP A 92 6.80 11.51 4.58
N ASN A 93 8.08 11.15 4.77
CA ASN A 93 8.46 10.00 5.59
C ASN A 93 8.07 10.19 7.06
N ILE A 94 8.32 11.37 7.63
CA ILE A 94 7.96 11.67 9.03
C ILE A 94 6.43 11.67 9.18
N LYS A 95 5.68 12.18 8.20
CA LYS A 95 4.21 12.13 8.21
C LYS A 95 3.71 10.68 8.21
N GLN A 96 4.27 9.82 7.36
CA GLN A 96 3.92 8.40 7.33
C GLN A 96 4.28 7.69 8.65
N ALA A 97 5.47 7.99 9.19
CA ALA A 97 5.94 7.50 10.48
C ALA A 97 5.00 7.92 11.63
N GLN A 98 4.61 9.20 11.68
CA GLN A 98 3.67 9.70 12.67
C GLN A 98 2.30 9.03 12.55
N VAL A 99 1.79 8.85 11.32
CA VAL A 99 0.53 8.14 11.08
C VAL A 99 0.63 6.69 11.55
N SER A 100 1.75 6.00 11.29
CA SER A 100 1.98 4.65 11.80
C SER A 100 2.02 4.61 13.32
N TRP A 101 2.79 5.49 13.95
CA TRP A 101 2.89 5.62 15.41
C TRP A 101 1.51 5.86 16.06
N LYS A 102 0.68 6.73 15.48
CA LYS A 102 -0.67 7.01 16.01
C LYS A 102 -1.61 5.81 15.94
N ARG A 103 -1.37 4.80 15.09
CA ARG A 103 -2.28 3.64 14.95
C ARG A 103 -2.41 2.83 16.23
N SER A 104 -1.31 2.67 16.98
CA SER A 104 -1.26 1.92 18.24
C SER A 104 -1.52 2.78 19.48
N LYS A 105 -1.89 4.05 19.30
CA LYS A 105 -2.20 4.94 20.42
C LYS A 105 -3.68 4.90 20.78
N PRO A 106 -4.00 4.93 22.09
CA PRO A 106 -5.35 5.15 22.58
C PRO A 106 -6.00 6.36 21.94
N ARG A 107 -7.26 6.20 21.56
CA ARG A 107 -8.14 7.30 21.11
C ARG A 107 -9.42 7.27 21.93
N VAL A 108 -10.24 8.29 21.78
CA VAL A 108 -11.59 8.27 22.37
C VAL A 108 -12.34 7.07 21.80
N HIS A 109 -12.87 6.22 22.68
CA HIS A 109 -13.63 5.03 22.34
C HIS A 109 -14.90 5.42 21.57
N PHE A 110 -15.45 4.53 20.73
CA PHE A 110 -16.66 4.80 19.93
C PHE A 110 -17.85 5.31 20.76
N SER A 111 -17.95 4.89 22.01
CA SER A 111 -18.99 5.35 22.94
C SER A 111 -18.84 6.81 23.40
N GLY A 112 -17.71 7.47 23.11
CA GLY A 112 -17.42 8.86 23.50
C GLY A 112 -17.11 9.07 24.99
N ALA A 113 -17.43 8.10 25.85
CA ALA A 113 -17.38 8.25 27.30
C ALA A 113 -16.01 7.95 27.95
N ARG A 114 -15.11 7.28 27.21
CA ARG A 114 -13.79 6.88 27.72
C ARG A 114 -12.75 6.84 26.62
N TYR A 115 -11.48 6.85 27.00
CA TYR A 115 -10.39 6.48 26.09
C TYR A 115 -10.28 4.95 25.95
N GLU A 116 -9.80 4.50 24.81
CA GLU A 116 -9.36 3.11 24.58
C GLU A 116 -8.24 2.76 25.58
N THR A 117 -8.17 1.51 26.02
CA THR A 117 -6.96 1.03 26.72
C THR A 117 -5.83 0.82 25.72
N GLN A 118 -4.61 0.63 26.22
CA GLN A 118 -3.47 0.32 25.36
C GLN A 118 -3.67 -1.02 24.64
N GLU A 119 -4.26 -2.03 25.30
CA GLU A 119 -4.58 -3.31 24.67
C GLU A 119 -5.61 -3.16 23.55
N GLU A 120 -6.66 -2.35 23.75
CA GLU A 120 -7.68 -2.06 22.73
C GLU A 120 -7.07 -1.37 21.51
N ALA A 121 -6.19 -0.38 21.74
CA ALA A 121 -5.49 0.32 20.66
C ALA A 121 -4.59 -0.63 19.84
N HIS A 122 -3.87 -1.54 20.52
CA HIS A 122 -3.08 -2.57 19.84
C HIS A 122 -3.93 -3.60 19.09
N ALA A 123 -5.05 -4.04 19.67
CA ALA A 123 -5.98 -4.95 19.00
C ALA A 123 -6.54 -4.32 17.72
N ARG A 124 -6.99 -3.06 17.79
CA ARG A 124 -7.45 -2.29 16.63
C ARG A 124 -6.38 -2.14 15.56
N ALA A 125 -5.14 -1.83 15.96
CA ALA A 125 -4.04 -1.70 15.01
C ALA A 125 -3.77 -3.03 14.25
N ARG A 126 -3.81 -4.16 14.96
CA ARG A 126 -3.66 -5.50 14.34
C ARG A 126 -4.81 -5.85 13.41
N GLU A 127 -6.04 -5.55 13.81
CA GLU A 127 -7.22 -5.79 12.97
C GLU A 127 -7.17 -4.98 11.67
N GLN A 128 -6.81 -3.70 11.76
CA GLN A 128 -6.62 -2.84 10.59
C GLN A 128 -5.50 -3.34 9.67
N GLU A 129 -4.40 -3.85 10.25
CA GLU A 129 -3.31 -4.43 9.47
C GLU A 129 -3.74 -5.71 8.75
N SER A 130 -4.46 -6.60 9.44
CA SER A 130 -5.03 -7.82 8.85
C SER A 130 -6.00 -7.52 7.71
N SER A 131 -6.94 -6.59 7.93
CA SER A 131 -7.89 -6.14 6.92
C SER A 131 -7.19 -5.55 5.70
N ARG A 132 -6.21 -4.65 5.90
CA ARG A 132 -5.42 -4.09 4.78
C ARG A 132 -4.64 -5.15 4.03
N ALA A 133 -4.07 -6.12 4.74
CA ALA A 133 -3.34 -7.22 4.11
C ALA A 133 -4.30 -8.10 3.28
N ALA A 134 -5.53 -8.32 3.75
CA ALA A 134 -6.57 -9.00 2.98
C ALA A 134 -6.96 -8.21 1.73
N ASP A 135 -7.24 -6.91 1.87
CA ASP A 135 -7.58 -6.03 0.74
C ASP A 135 -6.46 -5.98 -0.30
N LEU A 136 -5.20 -5.88 0.13
CA LEU A 136 -4.05 -5.87 -0.76
C LEU A 136 -3.91 -7.19 -1.53
N ARG A 137 -4.08 -8.33 -0.85
CA ARG A 137 -4.07 -9.64 -1.51
C ARG A 137 -5.20 -9.75 -2.54
N SER A 138 -6.41 -9.36 -2.15
CA SER A 138 -7.58 -9.34 -3.03
C SER A 138 -7.33 -8.48 -4.28
N ASN A 139 -6.89 -7.24 -4.09
CA ASN A 139 -6.61 -6.30 -5.19
C ASN A 139 -5.48 -6.78 -6.10
N THR A 140 -4.42 -7.37 -5.53
CA THR A 140 -3.30 -7.93 -6.31
C THR A 140 -3.77 -9.08 -7.18
N ARG A 141 -4.59 -9.99 -6.65
CA ARG A 141 -5.15 -11.11 -7.41
C ARG A 141 -6.09 -10.63 -8.50
N LYS A 142 -6.97 -9.66 -8.21
CA LYS A 142 -7.84 -9.04 -9.21
C LYS A 142 -7.03 -8.42 -10.36
N ALA A 143 -5.95 -7.70 -10.05
CA ALA A 143 -5.06 -7.12 -11.06
C ALA A 143 -4.40 -8.20 -11.92
N GLN A 144 -3.84 -9.24 -11.30
CA GLN A 144 -3.23 -10.36 -12.02
C GLN A 144 -4.23 -11.11 -12.91
N LYS A 145 -5.47 -11.32 -12.42
CA LYS A 145 -6.53 -11.99 -13.18
C LYS A 145 -6.98 -11.14 -14.38
N TYR A 146 -7.12 -9.83 -14.19
CA TYR A 146 -7.40 -8.90 -15.28
C TYR A 146 -6.32 -8.94 -16.36
N GLU A 147 -5.05 -8.82 -15.97
CA GLU A 147 -3.90 -8.83 -16.90
C GLU A 147 -3.81 -10.16 -17.65
N ARG A 148 -3.92 -11.29 -16.94
CA ARG A 148 -3.94 -12.63 -17.55
C ARG A 148 -5.06 -12.80 -18.58
N ARG A 149 -6.26 -12.30 -18.27
CA ARG A 149 -7.41 -12.36 -19.19
C ARG A 149 -7.16 -11.55 -20.45
N LEU A 150 -6.55 -10.36 -20.34
CA LEU A 150 -6.20 -9.55 -21.49
C LEU A 150 -5.14 -10.23 -22.37
N GLU A 151 -4.04 -10.73 -21.77
CA GLU A 151 -2.99 -11.44 -22.50
C GLU A 151 -3.53 -12.66 -23.25
N CYS A 152 -4.35 -13.45 -22.56
CA CYS A 152 -5.02 -14.61 -23.13
C CYS A 152 -5.96 -14.26 -24.28
N LEU A 153 -6.75 -13.18 -24.15
CA LEU A 153 -7.62 -12.70 -25.23
C LEU A 153 -6.81 -12.23 -26.43
N ASP A 154 -5.68 -11.56 -26.21
CA ASP A 154 -4.79 -11.12 -27.29
C ASP A 154 -4.20 -12.33 -28.04
N GLU A 155 -3.83 -13.40 -27.33
CA GLU A 155 -3.38 -14.65 -27.94
C GLU A 155 -4.50 -15.35 -28.74
N ILE A 156 -5.71 -15.47 -28.16
CA ILE A 156 -6.87 -16.07 -28.82
C ILE A 156 -7.20 -15.32 -30.11
N LEU A 157 -7.27 -13.99 -30.04
CA LEU A 157 -7.59 -13.12 -31.18
C LEU A 157 -6.46 -13.04 -32.22
N GLY A 158 -5.22 -13.30 -31.82
CA GLY A 158 -4.08 -13.44 -32.72
C GLY A 158 -4.09 -14.73 -33.55
N GLY A 159 -4.86 -15.75 -33.12
CA GLY A 159 -5.02 -17.01 -33.82
C GLY A 159 -5.99 -16.96 -35.01
N SER A 160 -5.95 -18.00 -35.84
CA SER A 160 -6.94 -18.21 -36.90
C SER A 160 -8.25 -18.77 -36.32
N LEU A 161 -9.27 -17.92 -36.23
CA LEU A 161 -10.58 -18.26 -35.69
C LEU A 161 -11.70 -18.08 -36.74
N PRO A 162 -12.74 -18.92 -36.72
CA PRO A 162 -13.97 -18.66 -37.47
C PRO A 162 -14.61 -17.32 -37.06
N THR A 163 -15.23 -16.62 -38.02
CA THR A 163 -15.83 -15.28 -37.81
C THR A 163 -16.78 -15.19 -36.60
N PRO A 164 -17.70 -16.16 -36.36
CA PRO A 164 -18.57 -16.12 -35.18
C PRO A 164 -17.80 -16.19 -33.86
N SER A 165 -16.77 -17.05 -33.79
CA SER A 165 -15.91 -17.19 -32.61
C SER A 165 -15.06 -15.93 -32.39
N ARG A 166 -14.56 -15.32 -33.45
CA ARG A 166 -13.80 -14.08 -33.37
C ARG A 166 -14.62 -12.93 -32.76
N ARG A 167 -15.84 -12.71 -33.26
CA ARG A 167 -16.75 -11.67 -32.73
C ARG A 167 -17.07 -11.87 -31.24
N LYS A 168 -17.25 -13.13 -30.82
CA LYS A 168 -17.45 -13.48 -29.41
C LYS A 168 -16.27 -13.01 -28.55
N TRP A 169 -15.04 -13.35 -28.93
CA TRP A 169 -13.86 -12.97 -28.16
C TRP A 169 -13.57 -11.46 -28.20
N GLU A 170 -13.89 -10.78 -29.31
CA GLU A 170 -13.85 -9.31 -29.39
C GLU A 170 -14.83 -8.67 -28.41
N LEU A 171 -16.06 -9.17 -28.30
CA LEU A 171 -17.03 -8.73 -27.32
C LEU A 171 -16.54 -9.01 -25.88
N THR A 172 -16.01 -10.21 -25.62
CA THR A 172 -15.44 -10.56 -24.32
C THR A 172 -14.31 -9.59 -23.94
N ARG A 173 -13.45 -9.20 -24.88
CA ARG A 173 -12.38 -8.22 -24.65
C ARG A 173 -12.92 -6.84 -24.28
N GLN A 174 -13.97 -6.37 -24.96
CA GLN A 174 -14.63 -5.12 -24.60
C GLN A 174 -15.21 -5.17 -23.18
N ILE A 175 -15.88 -6.27 -22.83
CA ILE A 175 -16.45 -6.48 -21.50
C ILE A 175 -15.35 -6.49 -20.44
N VAL A 176 -14.29 -7.28 -20.62
CA VAL A 176 -13.16 -7.33 -19.66
C VAL A 176 -12.53 -5.96 -19.50
N SER A 177 -12.32 -5.23 -20.59
CA SER A 177 -11.75 -3.88 -20.56
C SER A 177 -12.65 -2.89 -19.80
N HIS A 178 -13.97 -2.99 -19.99
CA HIS A 178 -14.94 -2.13 -19.32
C HIS A 178 -15.09 -2.46 -17.83
N LEU A 179 -15.03 -3.74 -17.45
CA LEU A 179 -15.04 -4.19 -16.05
C LEU A 179 -13.77 -3.76 -15.30
N GLY A 180 -12.63 -3.68 -16.00
CA GLY A 180 -11.35 -3.31 -15.41
C GLY A 180 -10.90 -4.27 -14.31
N ARG A 181 -9.96 -3.80 -13.47
CA ARG A 181 -9.44 -4.58 -12.33
C ARG A 181 -10.50 -4.83 -11.26
N GLU A 182 -11.33 -3.83 -10.97
CA GLU A 182 -12.33 -3.92 -9.90
C GLU A 182 -13.47 -4.90 -10.21
N GLY A 183 -13.80 -5.10 -11.49
CA GLY A 183 -14.81 -6.07 -11.92
C GLY A 183 -14.31 -7.52 -11.98
N GLN A 184 -13.06 -7.79 -11.57
CA GLN A 184 -12.58 -9.17 -11.43
C GLN A 184 -13.00 -9.76 -10.09
N SER A 185 -13.31 -11.06 -10.07
CA SER A 185 -13.55 -11.78 -8.82
C SER A 185 -12.23 -11.98 -8.05
N SER A 186 -12.27 -11.75 -6.74
CA SER A 186 -11.23 -12.20 -5.81
C SER A 186 -11.55 -13.63 -5.39
N GLU A 187 -10.65 -14.57 -5.61
CA GLU A 187 -10.81 -16.00 -5.25
C GLU A 187 -10.81 -16.26 -3.73
N ASP A 188 -10.93 -15.23 -2.89
CA ASP A 188 -10.94 -15.32 -1.41
C ASP A 188 -12.30 -15.76 -0.82
N THR A 189 -13.34 -15.92 -1.65
CA THR A 189 -14.68 -16.31 -1.18
C THR A 189 -14.81 -17.76 -0.72
N ASP A 190 -13.82 -18.62 -0.98
CA ASP A 190 -13.99 -20.07 -0.79
C ASP A 190 -13.61 -20.59 0.60
N ILE A 191 -12.99 -19.77 1.48
CA ILE A 191 -12.49 -20.29 2.75
C ILE A 191 -13.18 -19.67 3.98
N ASN A 192 -13.72 -18.44 3.95
CA ASN A 192 -14.26 -17.82 5.19
C ASN A 192 -15.37 -16.76 4.99
N ASP A 193 -16.36 -16.94 4.12
CA ASP A 193 -17.48 -15.98 4.06
C ASP A 193 -18.85 -16.62 4.31
N VAL A 194 -19.43 -16.24 5.45
CA VAL A 194 -20.87 -16.06 5.60
C VAL A 194 -21.31 -15.23 4.40
N VAL A 195 -22.07 -15.86 3.49
CA VAL A 195 -22.60 -15.23 2.29
C VAL A 195 -23.48 -14.05 2.72
N GLN A 196 -22.89 -12.87 2.88
CA GLN A 196 -23.66 -11.64 2.89
C GLN A 196 -23.99 -11.37 1.42
N PRO A 197 -25.26 -11.46 1.02
CA PRO A 197 -25.62 -11.25 -0.37
C PRO A 197 -25.31 -9.79 -0.72
N LEU A 198 -24.36 -9.60 -1.63
CA LEU A 198 -24.13 -8.32 -2.30
C LEU A 198 -25.46 -7.89 -2.96
N THR A 199 -26.14 -6.93 -2.33
CA THR A 199 -27.27 -6.19 -2.86
C THR A 199 -26.79 -5.32 -4.01
N SER A 200 -26.64 -5.92 -5.19
CA SER A 200 -26.44 -5.19 -6.44
C SER A 200 -27.77 -5.07 -7.16
N THR A 201 -28.09 -3.85 -7.59
CA THR A 201 -29.26 -3.44 -8.39
C THR A 201 -29.23 -3.95 -9.83
N ILE A 202 -28.25 -4.78 -10.21
CA ILE A 202 -28.13 -5.35 -11.56
C ILE A 202 -29.01 -6.60 -11.66
N PRO A 203 -29.89 -6.70 -12.67
CA PRO A 203 -30.74 -7.86 -12.87
C PRO A 203 -29.94 -9.17 -12.96
N TYR A 204 -30.42 -10.21 -12.30
CA TYR A 204 -29.79 -11.53 -12.18
C TYR A 204 -29.33 -12.12 -13.54
N TYR A 205 -30.14 -12.00 -14.59
CA TYR A 205 -29.80 -12.53 -15.92
C TYR A 205 -28.56 -11.88 -16.56
N ARG A 206 -28.26 -10.62 -16.25
CA ARG A 206 -27.03 -9.95 -16.73
C ARG A 206 -25.79 -10.48 -16.02
N ARG A 207 -25.91 -10.89 -14.75
CA ARG A 207 -24.82 -11.55 -14.00
C ARG A 207 -24.52 -12.92 -14.59
N CYS A 208 -25.54 -13.71 -14.93
CA CYS A 208 -25.36 -15.05 -15.50
C CYS A 208 -24.62 -15.04 -16.84
N GLY A 209 -24.98 -14.10 -17.74
CA GLY A 209 -24.35 -14.01 -19.06
C GLY A 209 -22.87 -13.65 -18.99
N ILE A 210 -22.52 -12.64 -18.19
CA ILE A 210 -21.13 -12.19 -18.04
C ILE A 210 -20.29 -13.24 -17.31
N ASN A 211 -20.81 -13.84 -16.23
CA ASN A 211 -20.08 -14.87 -15.49
C ASN A 211 -19.76 -16.07 -16.38
N ALA A 212 -20.74 -16.58 -17.13
CA ALA A 212 -20.51 -17.71 -18.04
C ALA A 212 -19.44 -17.41 -19.09
N MET A 213 -19.44 -16.20 -19.67
CA MET A 213 -18.40 -15.75 -20.61
C MET A 213 -17.02 -15.67 -19.96
N LEU A 214 -16.92 -15.14 -18.73
CA LEU A 214 -15.66 -14.99 -18.01
C LEU A 214 -15.11 -16.34 -17.53
N GLU A 215 -15.96 -17.27 -17.11
CA GLU A 215 -15.57 -18.64 -16.78
C GLU A 215 -15.08 -19.40 -18.02
N GLU A 216 -15.72 -19.19 -19.17
CA GLU A 216 -15.25 -19.76 -20.43
C GLU A 216 -13.89 -19.20 -20.85
N LEU A 217 -13.69 -17.89 -20.70
CA LEU A 217 -12.37 -17.29 -20.90
C LEU A 217 -11.33 -17.90 -19.97
N ASP A 218 -11.62 -18.03 -18.67
CA ASP A 218 -10.68 -18.62 -17.71
C ASP A 218 -10.29 -20.06 -18.10
N ARG A 219 -11.23 -20.87 -18.59
CA ARG A 219 -10.95 -22.22 -19.12
C ARG A 219 -10.02 -22.19 -20.33
N GLU A 220 -10.27 -21.30 -21.29
CA GLU A 220 -9.40 -21.18 -22.46
C GLU A 220 -7.98 -20.71 -22.10
N CYS A 221 -7.85 -19.78 -21.16
CA CYS A 221 -6.53 -19.34 -20.68
C CYS A 221 -5.75 -20.49 -20.02
N LEU A 222 -6.42 -21.31 -19.21
CA LEU A 222 -5.81 -22.51 -18.64
C LEU A 222 -5.40 -23.51 -19.73
N ASN A 223 -6.21 -23.68 -20.77
CA ASN A 223 -5.88 -24.56 -21.90
C ASN A 223 -4.66 -24.05 -22.68
N LEU A 224 -4.55 -22.75 -22.94
CA LEU A 224 -3.39 -22.13 -23.58
C LEU A 224 -2.13 -22.30 -22.73
N GLN A 225 -2.21 -22.04 -21.43
CA GLN A 225 -1.08 -22.26 -20.50
C GLN A 225 -0.61 -23.72 -20.52
N ARG A 226 -1.53 -24.69 -20.52
CA ARG A 226 -1.18 -26.12 -20.64
C ARG A 226 -0.50 -26.43 -21.97
N LYS A 227 -0.98 -25.86 -23.09
CA LYS A 227 -0.34 -26.02 -24.41
C LYS A 227 1.08 -25.46 -24.41
N HIS A 228 1.30 -24.27 -23.85
CA HIS A 228 2.63 -23.66 -23.71
C HIS A 228 3.56 -24.51 -22.84
N ALA A 229 3.06 -25.02 -21.71
CA ALA A 229 3.83 -25.88 -20.82
C ALA A 229 4.26 -27.18 -21.51
N LEU A 230 3.35 -27.83 -22.26
CA LEU A 230 3.65 -29.02 -23.04
C LEU A 230 4.65 -28.74 -24.18
N ALA A 231 4.58 -27.57 -24.81
CA ALA A 231 5.53 -27.16 -25.84
C ALA A 231 6.94 -26.90 -25.26
N LYS A 232 7.03 -26.35 -24.05
CA LYS A 232 8.29 -26.09 -23.33
C LYS A 232 8.90 -27.35 -22.71
N GLY A 233 8.09 -28.33 -22.32
CA GLY A 233 8.51 -29.61 -21.72
C GLY A 233 9.03 -30.66 -22.70
N LYS A 234 9.18 -30.34 -23.99
CA LYS A 234 9.87 -31.20 -24.96
C LYS A 234 11.37 -30.95 -24.96
N ARG A 235 12.08 -31.60 -24.03
CA ARG A 235 13.43 -32.15 -24.21
C ARG A 235 13.57 -33.38 -23.34
#